data_AF-A0A1F4K8I7-F1
#
_entry.id   AF-A0A1F4K8I7-F1
#
_cell.length_a   1.000
_cell.length_b   1.000
_cell.length_c   1.000
_cell.angle_alpha   90.00
_cell.angle_beta   90.00
_cell.angle_gamma   90.00
#
_symmetry.space_group_name_H-M   'P 1'
#
loop_
_entity.id
_entity.type
_entity.pdbx_description
1 polymer ?
#
loop_
_entity_poly.entity_id
_entity_poly.type
_entity_poly.pdbx_seq_one_letter_code
_entity_poly.pdbx_strand_id
1 'polypeptide(L)'
;MSWTLLITSLPTENTTARMRAWRGLKGSGAAVLRDGVYLIPATPDTQARLAEIAEDVLAHGGSAYQLGLESVAPYDFVPLFDRSADFAPLLADMAACRAQLQPDTAAESLKQVRKLRKAFSQWVALDFFPGEAQKQAAHALAELEAQVHQALSPNEPSAMPASAIARLQRADYQGRVWATRSRPWADRLACAWLVRRHIDPQAQLLWLADPADCPPDALGFDFDGARFSHVGAKVTFEVLLASFGLETLALLRLGALVHFLDVGGIEPPEASGVERVLAGMCAAIADDDQLFIVASAVFDGLLAAFEKDPKP
;
A
#
# COMPACT_ATOMS: atom_id res chain seq x y z
N MET A 1 -20.64 -8.17 22.06
CA MET A 1 -19.79 -7.06 21.60
C MET A 1 -19.84 -5.96 22.64
N SER A 2 -18.69 -5.42 23.01
CA SER A 2 -18.57 -4.31 23.97
C SER A 2 -18.60 -2.97 23.23
N TRP A 3 -19.25 -1.99 23.84
CA TRP A 3 -19.42 -0.64 23.31
C TRP A 3 -18.96 0.38 24.34
N THR A 4 -18.50 1.52 23.87
CA THR A 4 -18.24 2.69 24.70
C THR A 4 -19.26 3.76 24.35
N LEU A 5 -19.95 4.26 25.38
CA LEU A 5 -20.88 5.37 25.27
C LEU A 5 -20.21 6.62 25.83
N LEU A 6 -20.22 7.71 25.07
CA LEU A 6 -19.84 9.02 25.55
C LEU A 6 -21.06 9.93 25.59
N ILE A 7 -21.39 10.42 26.79
CA ILE A 7 -22.43 11.42 27.01
C ILE A 7 -21.73 12.75 27.28
N THR A 8 -21.96 13.76 26.45
CA THR A 8 -21.40 15.10 26.61
C THR A 8 -22.47 16.17 26.60
N SER A 9 -22.22 17.25 27.33
CA SER A 9 -22.98 18.49 27.26
C SER A 9 -22.02 19.66 27.38
N LEU A 10 -22.19 20.68 26.55
CA LEU A 10 -21.41 21.90 26.56
C LEU A 10 -22.34 23.11 26.58
N PRO A 11 -22.01 24.18 27.34
CA PRO A 11 -22.77 25.41 27.32
C PRO A 11 -22.91 25.97 25.90
N THR A 12 -24.08 26.52 25.57
CA THR A 12 -24.38 27.07 24.24
C THR A 12 -23.49 28.25 23.86
N GLU A 13 -22.91 28.93 24.84
CA GLU A 13 -22.05 30.11 24.68
C GLU A 13 -20.64 29.74 24.16
N ASN A 14 -20.21 28.48 24.30
CA ASN A 14 -18.88 28.03 23.87
C ASN A 14 -18.92 27.30 22.53
N THR A 15 -19.30 28.01 21.48
CA THR A 15 -19.47 27.48 20.12
C THR A 15 -18.21 26.82 19.57
N THR A 16 -17.02 27.37 19.88
CA THR A 16 -15.74 26.82 19.40
C THR A 16 -15.44 25.45 20.01
N ALA A 17 -15.62 25.29 21.33
CA ALA A 17 -15.42 24.00 22.00
C ALA A 17 -16.43 22.95 21.50
N ARG A 18 -17.69 23.34 21.32
CA ARG A 18 -18.74 22.45 20.76
C ARG A 18 -18.36 21.94 19.37
N MET A 19 -17.93 22.83 18.48
CA MET A 19 -17.52 22.46 17.13
C MET A 19 -16.28 21.58 17.13
N ARG A 20 -15.31 21.82 18.03
CA ARG A 20 -14.12 20.98 18.18
C ARG A 20 -14.49 19.56 18.64
N ALA A 21 -15.27 19.45 19.72
CA ALA A 21 -15.71 18.16 20.26
C ALA A 21 -16.53 17.38 19.22
N TRP A 22 -17.47 18.04 18.53
CA TRP A 22 -18.28 17.41 17.48
C TRP A 22 -17.42 16.91 16.31
N ARG A 23 -16.43 17.69 15.85
CA ARG A 23 -15.49 17.26 14.81
C ARG A 23 -14.63 16.09 15.27
N GLY A 24 -14.14 16.10 16.51
CA GLY A 24 -13.39 14.99 17.10
C GLY A 24 -14.21 13.70 17.13
N LEU A 25 -15.47 13.79 17.57
CA LEU A 25 -16.39 12.64 17.62
C LEU A 25 -16.69 12.11 16.22
N LYS A 26 -17.02 13.00 15.27
CA LYS A 26 -17.20 12.61 13.87
C LYS A 26 -15.94 11.96 13.29
N GLY A 27 -14.77 12.52 13.57
CA GLY A 27 -13.47 12.01 13.12
C GLY A 27 -13.02 10.72 13.82
N SER A 28 -13.66 10.33 14.92
CA SER A 28 -13.43 9.05 15.58
C SER A 28 -14.26 7.90 15.00
N GLY A 29 -15.24 8.20 14.14
CA GLY A 29 -16.18 7.22 13.59
C GLY A 29 -17.36 6.89 14.51
N ALA A 30 -17.52 7.61 15.63
CA ALA A 30 -18.62 7.40 16.57
C ALA A 30 -19.99 7.63 15.92
N ALA A 31 -20.93 6.73 16.21
CA ALA A 31 -22.33 6.89 15.85
C ALA A 31 -23.04 7.84 16.81
N VAL A 32 -24.01 8.60 16.31
CA VAL A 32 -24.83 9.52 17.13
C VAL A 32 -26.13 8.82 17.48
N LEU A 33 -26.37 8.54 18.77
CA LEU A 33 -27.65 7.99 19.23
C LEU A 33 -28.69 9.10 19.46
N ARG A 34 -28.24 10.23 20.01
CA ARG A 34 -29.01 11.47 20.19
C ARG A 34 -28.03 12.63 20.39
N ASP A 35 -28.54 13.86 20.44
CA ASP A 35 -27.69 15.01 20.75
C ASP A 35 -26.94 14.81 22.08
N GLY A 36 -25.64 15.04 22.06
CA GLY A 36 -24.74 14.80 23.19
C GLY A 36 -24.51 13.33 23.57
N VAL A 37 -24.98 12.33 22.80
CA VAL A 37 -24.76 10.91 23.11
C VAL A 37 -24.24 10.15 21.91
N TYR A 38 -23.04 9.61 22.09
CA TYR A 38 -22.23 9.01 21.05
C TYR A 38 -21.86 7.58 21.43
N LEU A 39 -21.87 6.69 20.45
CA LEU A 39 -21.60 5.27 20.62
C LEU A 39 -20.47 4.84 19.68
N ILE A 40 -19.57 4.00 20.17
CA ILE A 40 -18.46 3.44 19.37
C ILE A 40 -18.12 2.01 19.86
N PRO A 41 -17.65 1.10 19.01
CA PRO A 41 -17.11 -0.19 19.45
C PRO A 41 -16.01 0.00 20.50
N ALA A 42 -16.03 -0.76 21.58
CA ALA A 42 -15.03 -0.62 22.63
C ALA A 42 -13.72 -1.30 22.23
N THR A 43 -12.76 -0.51 21.75
CA THR A 43 -11.36 -0.88 21.55
C THR A 43 -10.45 0.06 22.35
N PRO A 44 -9.21 -0.32 22.68
CA PRO A 44 -8.30 0.57 23.40
C PRO A 44 -8.12 1.94 22.72
N ASP A 45 -7.98 1.95 21.39
CA ASP A 45 -7.77 3.18 20.61
C ASP A 45 -8.99 4.10 20.57
N THR A 46 -10.19 3.53 20.52
CA THR A 46 -11.44 4.31 20.52
C THR A 46 -11.73 4.86 21.91
N GLN A 47 -11.48 4.07 22.95
CA GLN A 47 -11.60 4.51 24.34
C GLN A 47 -10.67 5.66 24.68
N ALA A 48 -9.40 5.58 24.26
CA ALA A 48 -8.43 6.66 24.45
C ALA A 48 -8.87 7.95 23.73
N ARG A 49 -9.28 7.86 22.46
CA ARG A 49 -9.78 9.02 21.70
C ARG A 49 -11.01 9.67 22.32
N LEU A 50 -11.96 8.86 22.82
CA LEU A 50 -13.13 9.38 23.52
C LEU A 50 -12.76 10.07 24.84
N ALA A 51 -11.78 9.54 25.57
CA ALA A 51 -11.30 10.14 26.81
C ALA A 51 -10.65 11.52 26.57
N GLU A 52 -9.83 11.67 25.53
CA GLU A 52 -9.26 12.97 25.14
C GLU A 52 -10.35 14.01 24.82
N ILE A 53 -11.39 13.61 24.09
CA ILE A 53 -12.52 14.48 23.79
C ILE A 53 -13.30 14.83 25.07
N ALA A 54 -13.50 13.87 25.97
CA ALA A 54 -14.16 14.09 27.24
C ALA A 54 -13.40 15.09 28.12
N GLU A 55 -12.06 14.98 28.19
CA GLU A 55 -11.19 15.91 28.89
C GLU A 55 -11.28 17.34 28.31
N ASP A 56 -11.24 17.49 26.99
CA ASP A 56 -11.41 18.81 26.34
C ASP A 56 -12.78 19.41 26.65
N VAL A 57 -13.85 18.61 26.63
CA VAL A 57 -15.20 19.03 27.01
C VAL A 57 -15.25 19.53 28.47
N LEU A 58 -14.66 18.78 29.40
CA LEU A 58 -14.62 19.16 30.82
C LEU A 58 -13.80 20.44 31.05
N ALA A 59 -12.65 20.58 30.38
CA ALA A 59 -11.78 21.75 30.48
C ALA A 59 -12.46 23.05 30.02
N HIS A 60 -13.48 22.96 29.15
CA HIS A 60 -14.23 24.10 28.63
C HIS A 60 -15.58 24.30 29.32
N GLY A 61 -15.73 23.78 30.54
CA GLY A 61 -16.92 23.97 31.39
C GLY A 61 -18.13 23.12 30.98
N GLY A 62 -17.91 22.08 30.18
CA GLY A 62 -18.92 21.06 29.87
C GLY A 62 -18.99 19.94 30.91
N SER A 63 -19.82 18.95 30.61
CA SER A 63 -19.86 17.67 31.31
C SER A 63 -19.63 16.54 30.31
N ALA A 64 -18.91 15.51 30.73
CA ALA A 64 -18.64 14.33 29.93
C ALA A 64 -18.66 13.06 30.81
N TYR A 65 -19.29 12.00 30.32
CA TYR A 65 -19.37 10.70 30.98
C TYR A 65 -19.06 9.60 29.97
N GLN A 66 -18.02 8.82 30.26
CA GLN A 66 -17.65 7.65 29.46
C GLN A 66 -18.10 6.39 30.19
N LEU A 67 -18.94 5.60 29.53
CA LEU A 67 -19.57 4.42 30.10
C LEU A 67 -19.27 3.21 29.21
N GLY A 68 -18.85 2.10 29.83
CA GLY A 68 -18.80 0.81 29.16
C GLY A 68 -20.18 0.19 29.08
N LEU A 69 -20.52 -0.36 27.91
CA LEU A 69 -21.76 -1.08 27.68
C LEU A 69 -21.43 -2.47 27.15
N GLU A 70 -21.97 -3.49 27.79
CA GLU A 70 -22.10 -4.79 27.15
C GLU A 70 -23.43 -4.82 26.41
N SER A 71 -23.41 -5.20 25.13
CA SER A 71 -24.65 -5.38 24.38
C SER A 71 -25.46 -6.50 25.03
N VAL A 72 -26.59 -6.12 25.63
CA VAL A 72 -27.63 -7.04 26.10
C VAL A 72 -28.76 -6.96 25.07
N ALA A 73 -29.20 -8.11 24.55
CA ALA A 73 -30.31 -8.17 23.59
C ALA A 73 -31.51 -7.36 24.12
N PRO A 74 -32.17 -6.53 23.30
CA PRO A 74 -32.35 -6.70 21.84
C PRO A 74 -31.65 -5.67 20.94
N TYR A 75 -30.69 -4.88 21.45
CA TYR A 75 -30.12 -3.77 20.66
C TYR A 75 -29.00 -4.23 19.71
N ASP A 76 -29.24 -4.11 18.40
CA ASP A 76 -28.21 -4.21 17.37
C ASP A 76 -27.76 -2.81 16.93
N PHE A 77 -26.55 -2.43 17.33
CA PHE A 77 -25.97 -1.13 16.99
C PHE A 77 -25.11 -1.17 15.74
N VAL A 78 -24.79 -2.35 15.19
CA VAL A 78 -23.94 -2.50 13.99
C VAL A 78 -24.48 -1.68 12.80
N PRO A 79 -25.80 -1.63 12.52
CA PRO A 79 -26.33 -0.83 11.41
C PRO A 79 -26.03 0.68 11.48
N LEU A 80 -25.74 1.22 12.67
CA LEU A 80 -25.37 2.64 12.84
C LEU A 80 -23.98 2.98 12.28
N PHE A 81 -23.20 1.96 11.95
CA PHE A 81 -21.84 2.08 11.43
C PHE A 81 -21.78 1.69 9.95
N ASP A 82 -22.91 1.61 9.24
CA ASP A 82 -22.91 1.43 7.79
C ASP A 82 -22.30 2.66 7.10
N ARG A 83 -21.16 2.43 6.43
CA ARG A 83 -20.40 3.44 5.69
C ARG A 83 -20.65 3.39 4.19
N SER A 84 -21.65 2.65 3.71
CA SER A 84 -21.92 2.50 2.27
C SER A 84 -22.09 3.86 1.56
N ALA A 85 -22.75 4.82 2.21
CA ALA A 85 -22.91 6.18 1.68
C ALA A 85 -21.61 7.00 1.68
N ASP A 86 -20.67 6.71 2.59
CA ASP A 86 -19.36 7.39 2.67
C ASP A 86 -18.40 6.87 1.58
N PHE A 87 -18.50 5.58 1.19
CA PHE A 87 -17.72 5.00 0.10
C PHE A 87 -18.27 5.31 -1.31
N ALA A 88 -19.56 5.62 -1.46
CA ALA A 88 -20.18 5.88 -2.76
C ALA A 88 -19.55 7.05 -3.56
N PRO A 89 -19.24 8.22 -2.95
CA PRO A 89 -18.51 9.29 -3.63
C PRO A 89 -17.11 8.86 -4.08
N LEU A 90 -16.42 8.08 -3.25
CA LEU A 90 -15.08 7.60 -3.57
C LEU A 90 -15.10 6.67 -4.79
N LEU A 91 -16.09 5.78 -4.88
CA LEU A 91 -16.32 4.94 -6.05
C LEU A 91 -16.63 5.77 -7.30
N ALA A 92 -17.43 6.83 -7.17
CA ALA A 92 -17.73 7.74 -8.28
C ALA A 92 -16.49 8.49 -8.76
N ASP A 93 -15.63 8.96 -7.84
CA ASP A 93 -14.38 9.63 -8.17
C ASP A 93 -13.38 8.69 -8.83
N MET A 94 -13.30 7.42 -8.39
CA MET A 94 -12.50 6.39 -9.05
C MET A 94 -12.99 6.13 -10.48
N ALA A 95 -14.31 6.03 -10.69
CA ALA A 95 -14.90 5.84 -12.01
C ALA A 95 -14.64 7.04 -12.93
N ALA A 96 -14.74 8.28 -12.40
CA ALA A 96 -14.44 9.49 -13.15
C ALA A 96 -12.95 9.57 -13.54
N CYS A 97 -12.05 9.22 -12.61
CA CYS A 97 -10.61 9.15 -12.89
C CYS A 97 -10.31 8.11 -13.97
N ARG A 98 -10.94 6.93 -13.91
CA ARG A 98 -10.84 5.87 -14.92
C ARG A 98 -11.30 6.36 -16.30
N ALA A 99 -12.42 7.07 -16.38
CA ALA A 99 -12.96 7.58 -17.63
C ALA A 99 -12.07 8.64 -18.31
N GLN A 100 -11.23 9.33 -17.53
CA GLN A 100 -10.29 10.36 -18.00
C GLN A 100 -8.88 9.81 -18.26
N LEU A 101 -8.63 8.53 -17.97
CA LEU A 101 -7.33 7.92 -18.12
C LEU A 101 -6.98 7.76 -19.61
N GLN A 102 -5.92 8.44 -20.02
CA GLN A 102 -5.29 8.35 -21.33
C GLN A 102 -3.77 8.33 -21.12
N PRO A 103 -2.97 7.83 -22.09
CA PRO A 103 -1.51 7.81 -21.97
C PRO A 103 -0.93 9.18 -21.61
N ASP A 104 -1.45 10.25 -22.22
CA ASP A 104 -0.98 11.63 -22.00
C ASP A 104 -1.39 12.20 -20.63
N THR A 105 -2.45 11.68 -20.00
CA THR A 105 -2.96 12.12 -18.69
C THR A 105 -2.52 11.22 -17.53
N ALA A 106 -1.82 10.11 -17.81
CA ALA A 106 -1.54 9.06 -16.85
C ALA A 106 -0.74 9.56 -15.61
N ALA A 107 0.15 10.55 -15.78
CA ALA A 107 0.87 11.16 -14.65
C ALA A 107 -0.03 11.99 -13.73
N GLU A 108 -1.07 12.62 -14.27
CA GLU A 108 -2.08 13.35 -13.49
C GLU A 108 -3.03 12.36 -12.79
N SER A 109 -3.46 11.32 -13.50
CA SER A 109 -4.25 10.22 -12.94
C SER A 109 -3.52 9.55 -11.77
N LEU A 110 -2.20 9.36 -11.83
CA LEU A 110 -1.42 8.82 -10.71
C LEU A 110 -1.49 9.70 -9.46
N LYS A 111 -1.43 11.04 -9.62
CA LYS A 111 -1.61 11.97 -8.49
C LYS A 111 -3.03 11.87 -7.92
N GLN A 112 -4.04 11.71 -8.77
CA GLN A 112 -5.42 11.56 -8.33
C GLN A 112 -5.64 10.23 -7.60
N VAL A 113 -5.11 9.13 -8.13
CA VAL A 113 -5.13 7.81 -7.49
C VAL A 113 -4.47 7.83 -6.12
N ARG A 114 -3.31 8.47 -5.97
CA ARG A 114 -2.66 8.66 -4.65
C ARG A 114 -3.56 9.39 -3.65
N LYS A 115 -4.34 10.40 -4.09
CA LYS A 115 -5.33 11.08 -3.25
C LYS A 115 -6.50 10.17 -2.90
N LEU A 116 -7.01 9.40 -3.85
CA LEU A 116 -8.11 8.45 -3.65
C LEU A 116 -7.70 7.34 -2.68
N ARG A 117 -6.49 6.79 -2.79
CA ARG A 117 -5.93 5.83 -1.83
C ARG A 117 -5.86 6.41 -0.42
N LYS A 118 -5.37 7.64 -0.27
CA LYS A 118 -5.35 8.32 1.03
C LYS A 118 -6.77 8.49 1.62
N ALA A 119 -7.73 8.89 0.80
CA ALA A 119 -9.13 9.03 1.21
C ALA A 119 -9.75 7.66 1.57
N PHE A 120 -9.47 6.61 0.80
CA PHE A 120 -9.88 5.24 1.10
C PHE A 120 -9.36 4.79 2.47
N SER A 121 -8.06 4.92 2.73
CA SER A 121 -7.45 4.52 4.01
C SER A 121 -8.03 5.30 5.19
N GLN A 122 -8.39 6.57 5.01
CA GLN A 122 -9.09 7.35 6.03
C GLN A 122 -10.44 6.76 6.39
N TRP A 123 -11.23 6.33 5.39
CA TRP A 123 -12.52 5.69 5.62
C TRP A 123 -12.39 4.31 6.24
N VAL A 124 -11.43 3.49 5.77
CA VAL A 124 -11.14 2.18 6.35
C VAL A 124 -10.78 2.28 7.82
N ALA A 125 -10.01 3.29 8.23
CA ALA A 125 -9.66 3.52 9.63
C ALA A 125 -10.87 3.86 10.54
N LEU A 126 -12.00 4.27 9.96
CA LEU A 126 -13.25 4.60 10.64
C LEU A 126 -14.36 3.55 10.43
N ASP A 127 -14.06 2.50 9.65
CA ASP A 127 -15.00 1.45 9.30
C ASP A 127 -14.76 0.23 10.20
N PHE A 128 -15.50 0.19 11.31
CA PHE A 128 -15.39 -0.89 12.31
C PHE A 128 -16.01 -2.20 11.84
N PHE A 129 -16.85 -2.17 10.81
CA PHE A 129 -17.64 -3.31 10.33
C PHE A 129 -17.59 -3.37 8.81
N PRO A 130 -16.45 -3.80 8.24
CA PRO A 130 -16.22 -3.76 6.80
C PRO A 130 -17.27 -4.56 6.03
N GLY A 131 -18.05 -3.85 5.21
CA GLY A 131 -19.12 -4.40 4.38
C GLY A 131 -18.75 -4.53 2.89
N GLU A 132 -19.75 -4.84 2.06
CA GLU A 132 -19.56 -4.97 0.60
C GLU A 132 -19.10 -3.67 -0.06
N ALA A 133 -19.56 -2.51 0.41
CA ALA A 133 -19.15 -1.21 -0.12
C ALA A 133 -17.64 -0.97 0.02
N GLN A 134 -17.05 -1.33 1.16
CA GLN A 134 -15.60 -1.21 1.37
C GLN A 134 -14.83 -2.16 0.43
N LYS A 135 -15.29 -3.40 0.27
CA LYS A 135 -14.67 -4.38 -0.65
C LYS A 135 -14.73 -3.91 -2.10
N GLN A 136 -15.87 -3.37 -2.53
CA GLN A 136 -16.04 -2.80 -3.86
C GLN A 136 -15.09 -1.62 -4.08
N ALA A 137 -14.97 -0.71 -3.10
CA ALA A 137 -14.04 0.41 -3.17
C ALA A 137 -12.56 -0.05 -3.22
N ALA A 138 -12.19 -1.05 -2.42
CA ALA A 138 -10.85 -1.63 -2.45
C ALA A 138 -10.52 -2.23 -3.82
N HIS A 139 -11.44 -3.00 -4.39
CA HIS A 139 -11.27 -3.61 -5.71
C HIS A 139 -11.18 -2.55 -6.82
N ALA A 140 -12.09 -1.58 -6.83
CA ALA A 140 -12.10 -0.51 -7.82
C ALA A 140 -10.81 0.34 -7.77
N LEU A 141 -10.28 0.58 -6.57
CA LEU A 141 -9.03 1.30 -6.37
C LEU A 141 -7.84 0.51 -6.93
N ALA A 142 -7.72 -0.78 -6.58
CA ALA A 142 -6.65 -1.64 -7.06
C ALA A 142 -6.66 -1.77 -8.59
N GLU A 143 -7.83 -1.93 -9.20
CA GLU A 143 -7.97 -1.95 -10.67
C GLU A 143 -7.53 -0.62 -11.31
N LEU A 144 -7.93 0.52 -10.73
CA LEU A 144 -7.57 1.83 -11.25
C LEU A 144 -6.07 2.08 -11.14
N GLU A 145 -5.45 1.65 -10.04
CA GLU A 145 -4.01 1.71 -9.82
C GLU A 145 -3.24 0.94 -10.90
N ALA A 146 -3.66 -0.31 -11.16
CA ALA A 146 -3.08 -1.14 -12.21
C ALA A 146 -3.22 -0.48 -13.60
N GLN A 147 -4.38 0.07 -13.93
CA GLN A 147 -4.62 0.74 -15.22
C GLN A 147 -3.77 1.99 -15.40
N VAL A 148 -3.63 2.82 -14.35
CA VAL A 148 -2.79 4.02 -14.40
C VAL A 148 -1.31 3.65 -14.56
N HIS A 149 -0.86 2.60 -13.87
CA HIS A 149 0.51 2.12 -13.98
C HIS A 149 0.80 1.63 -15.41
N GLN A 150 -0.10 0.81 -15.96
CA GLN A 150 -0.03 0.36 -17.36
C GLN A 150 -0.03 1.51 -18.37
N ALA A 151 -0.81 2.57 -18.13
CA ALA A 151 -0.84 3.74 -19.01
C ALA A 151 0.45 4.59 -18.93
N LEU A 152 1.10 4.64 -17.77
CA LEU A 152 2.40 5.30 -17.56
C LEU A 152 3.56 4.50 -18.15
N SER A 153 3.44 3.19 -18.14
CA SER A 153 4.43 2.23 -18.62
C SER A 153 3.78 1.29 -19.64
N PRO A 154 3.55 1.73 -20.90
CA PRO A 154 2.89 0.91 -21.91
C PRO A 154 3.60 -0.42 -22.25
N ASN A 155 4.83 -0.62 -21.75
CA ASN A 155 5.62 -1.85 -21.89
C ASN A 155 5.81 -2.61 -20.57
N GLU A 156 4.98 -2.37 -19.55
CA GLU A 156 4.97 -3.20 -18.34
C GLU A 156 4.23 -4.52 -18.56
N PRO A 157 4.81 -5.63 -18.09
CA PRO A 157 4.30 -6.92 -18.47
C PRO A 157 2.91 -7.24 -17.93
N SER A 158 2.06 -7.80 -18.78
CA SER A 158 0.80 -8.39 -18.33
C SER A 158 1.10 -9.63 -17.48
N ALA A 159 0.68 -9.62 -16.21
CA ALA A 159 0.91 -10.73 -15.31
C ALA A 159 0.41 -12.05 -15.92
N MET A 160 1.30 -13.05 -16.03
CA MET A 160 0.90 -14.37 -16.52
C MET A 160 -0.18 -14.96 -15.60
N PRO A 161 -1.15 -15.73 -16.13
CA PRO A 161 -2.14 -16.42 -15.30
C PRO A 161 -1.43 -17.21 -14.22
N ALA A 162 -2.03 -17.26 -13.02
CA ALA A 162 -1.48 -17.88 -11.81
C ALA A 162 -1.30 -19.40 -11.97
N SER A 163 -0.34 -19.80 -12.79
CA SER A 163 0.27 -21.12 -12.79
C SER A 163 1.23 -21.18 -11.59
N ALA A 164 1.38 -22.36 -10.99
CA ALA A 164 2.33 -22.54 -9.90
C ALA A 164 3.73 -22.12 -10.38
N ILE A 165 4.31 -21.08 -9.75
CA ILE A 165 5.65 -20.60 -10.06
C ILE A 165 6.60 -21.78 -9.96
N ALA A 166 7.25 -22.12 -11.07
CA ALA A 166 8.09 -23.31 -11.15
C ALA A 166 9.31 -23.18 -10.24
N ARG A 167 9.62 -24.26 -9.51
CA ARG A 167 10.83 -24.30 -8.68
C ARG A 167 12.06 -24.58 -9.53
N LEU A 168 13.07 -23.74 -9.42
CA LEU A 168 14.30 -23.75 -10.21
C LEU A 168 15.52 -24.01 -9.32
N GLN A 169 16.55 -24.61 -9.92
CA GLN A 169 17.83 -24.85 -9.25
C GLN A 169 18.82 -23.75 -9.61
N ARG A 170 19.40 -23.07 -8.62
CA ARG A 170 20.38 -22.00 -8.85
C ARG A 170 21.58 -22.44 -9.68
N ALA A 171 21.99 -23.70 -9.57
CA ALA A 171 23.11 -24.27 -10.30
C ALA A 171 22.97 -24.16 -11.83
N ASP A 172 21.74 -24.16 -12.35
CA ASP A 172 21.47 -24.10 -13.79
C ASP A 172 21.54 -22.67 -14.36
N TYR A 173 21.70 -21.68 -13.48
CA TYR A 173 21.57 -20.25 -13.79
C TYR A 173 22.87 -19.47 -13.53
N GLN A 174 24.02 -20.13 -13.43
CA GLN A 174 25.31 -19.49 -13.16
C GLN A 174 25.97 -18.90 -14.41
N GLY A 175 26.64 -17.76 -14.27
CA GLY A 175 27.42 -17.10 -15.33
C GLY A 175 26.58 -16.68 -16.53
N ARG A 176 25.30 -16.35 -16.32
CA ARG A 176 24.36 -16.02 -17.39
C ARG A 176 24.33 -14.51 -17.65
N VAL A 177 23.88 -14.15 -18.84
CA VAL A 177 23.44 -12.78 -19.13
C VAL A 177 21.99 -12.65 -18.68
N TRP A 178 21.70 -11.65 -17.85
CA TRP A 178 20.36 -11.31 -17.38
C TRP A 178 19.98 -9.94 -17.92
N ALA A 179 18.87 -9.86 -18.65
CA ALA A 179 18.51 -8.66 -19.39
C ALA A 179 17.21 -8.05 -18.88
N THR A 180 17.16 -6.72 -18.83
CA THR A 180 15.92 -5.97 -18.56
C THR A 180 15.98 -4.60 -19.21
N ARG A 181 14.90 -3.82 -19.16
CA ARG A 181 14.85 -2.47 -19.74
C ARG A 181 15.80 -1.52 -19.01
N SER A 182 16.47 -0.67 -19.78
CA SER A 182 17.25 0.48 -19.31
C SER A 182 16.37 1.45 -18.53
N ARG A 183 17.02 2.32 -17.73
CA ARG A 183 16.37 3.21 -16.75
C ARG A 183 15.52 2.41 -15.75
N PRO A 184 16.13 1.43 -15.03
CA PRO A 184 15.39 0.55 -14.15
C PRO A 184 14.79 1.29 -12.95
N TRP A 185 13.57 0.91 -12.59
CA TRP A 185 12.89 1.32 -11.36
C TRP A 185 12.86 0.16 -10.35
N ALA A 186 12.45 0.46 -9.12
CA ALA A 186 12.39 -0.40 -7.94
C ALA A 186 12.50 -1.92 -8.20
N ASP A 187 11.52 -2.54 -8.88
CA ASP A 187 11.50 -4.00 -9.08
C ASP A 187 12.68 -4.51 -9.94
N ARG A 188 13.04 -3.83 -11.03
CA ARG A 188 14.20 -4.18 -11.87
C ARG A 188 15.52 -4.07 -11.13
N LEU A 189 15.70 -3.00 -10.36
CA LEU A 189 16.90 -2.80 -9.55
C LEU A 189 17.01 -3.89 -8.48
N ALA A 190 15.90 -4.20 -7.80
CA ALA A 190 15.85 -5.24 -6.78
C ALA A 190 16.07 -6.65 -7.38
N CYS A 191 15.50 -6.93 -8.55
CA CYS A 191 15.72 -8.18 -9.28
C CYS A 191 17.19 -8.34 -9.66
N ALA A 192 17.80 -7.32 -10.28
CA ALA A 192 19.22 -7.35 -10.63
C ALA A 192 20.12 -7.59 -9.40
N TRP A 193 19.78 -6.96 -8.27
CA TRP A 193 20.49 -7.15 -7.00
C TRP A 193 20.31 -8.58 -6.47
N LEU A 194 19.08 -9.09 -6.45
CA LEU A 194 18.76 -10.45 -6.00
C LEU A 194 19.49 -11.50 -6.84
N VAL A 195 19.52 -11.30 -8.16
CA VAL A 195 20.25 -12.16 -9.09
C VAL A 195 21.72 -12.18 -8.72
N ARG A 196 22.39 -11.01 -8.72
CA ARG A 196 23.83 -10.90 -8.44
C ARG A 196 24.22 -11.39 -7.04
N ARG A 197 23.32 -11.30 -6.06
CA ARG A 197 23.63 -11.63 -4.67
C ARG A 197 23.29 -13.07 -4.29
N HIS A 198 22.16 -13.60 -4.74
CA HIS A 198 21.60 -14.86 -4.21
C HIS A 198 21.41 -15.97 -5.25
N ILE A 199 21.37 -15.63 -6.54
CA ILE A 199 21.09 -16.58 -7.63
C ILE A 199 22.35 -16.86 -8.44
N ASP A 200 22.95 -15.84 -9.06
CA ASP A 200 24.08 -15.92 -9.97
C ASP A 200 25.12 -14.81 -9.65
N PRO A 201 26.12 -15.11 -8.80
CA PRO A 201 27.19 -14.17 -8.46
C PRO A 201 28.09 -13.75 -9.63
N GLN A 202 27.99 -14.44 -10.77
CA GLN A 202 28.74 -14.15 -12.00
C GLN A 202 27.84 -13.56 -13.09
N ALA A 203 26.59 -13.22 -12.77
CA ALA A 203 25.66 -12.65 -13.73
C ALA A 203 26.23 -11.37 -14.38
N GLN A 204 26.03 -11.27 -15.68
CA GLN A 204 26.22 -10.05 -16.46
C GLN A 204 24.85 -9.41 -16.69
N LEU A 205 24.70 -8.15 -16.30
CA LEU A 205 23.45 -7.41 -16.48
C LEU A 205 23.48 -6.71 -17.85
N LEU A 206 22.37 -6.81 -18.57
CA LEU A 206 22.17 -6.15 -19.86
C LEU A 206 20.96 -5.22 -19.79
N TRP A 207 21.20 -3.93 -19.96
CA TRP A 207 20.17 -2.88 -19.96
C TRP A 207 19.73 -2.57 -21.39
N LEU A 208 18.52 -2.99 -21.75
CA LEU A 208 17.97 -2.91 -23.10
C LEU A 208 17.30 -1.55 -23.34
N ALA A 209 17.55 -0.95 -24.50
CA ALA A 209 16.75 0.20 -24.95
C ALA A 209 15.33 -0.24 -25.35
N ASP A 210 15.23 -1.38 -26.04
CA ASP A 210 13.97 -2.02 -26.42
C ASP A 210 13.97 -3.50 -25.97
N PRO A 211 12.92 -4.00 -25.27
CA PRO A 211 12.78 -5.42 -24.95
C PRO A 211 12.95 -6.38 -26.14
N ALA A 212 12.60 -5.96 -27.35
CA ALA A 212 12.76 -6.77 -28.55
C ALA A 212 14.23 -7.06 -28.90
N ASP A 213 15.17 -6.27 -28.38
CA ASP A 213 16.61 -6.45 -28.56
C ASP A 213 17.21 -7.50 -27.60
N CYS A 214 16.38 -8.14 -26.75
CA CYS A 214 16.86 -9.16 -25.82
C CYS A 214 17.46 -10.36 -26.57
N PRO A 215 18.75 -10.71 -26.33
CA PRO A 215 19.35 -11.89 -26.94
C PRO A 215 18.59 -13.17 -26.56
N PRO A 216 18.47 -14.15 -27.46
CA PRO A 216 17.69 -15.38 -27.21
C PRO A 216 18.27 -16.28 -26.12
N ASP A 217 19.56 -16.14 -25.81
CA ASP A 217 20.28 -16.87 -24.78
C ASP A 217 20.35 -16.12 -23.42
N ALA A 218 19.95 -14.85 -23.41
CA ALA A 218 19.84 -14.04 -22.20
C ALA A 218 18.58 -14.40 -21.40
N LEU A 219 18.65 -14.24 -20.09
CA LEU A 219 17.55 -14.43 -19.16
C LEU A 219 16.85 -13.08 -18.97
N GLY A 220 15.84 -12.82 -19.79
CA GLY A 220 15.00 -11.64 -19.67
C GLY A 220 14.23 -11.63 -18.35
N PHE A 221 14.13 -10.47 -17.71
CA PHE A 221 13.25 -10.23 -16.56
C PHE A 221 12.54 -8.87 -16.60
N ASP A 222 11.32 -8.81 -16.06
CA ASP A 222 10.50 -7.59 -15.89
C ASP A 222 10.18 -6.80 -17.19
N PHE A 223 9.78 -7.54 -18.23
CA PHE A 223 9.15 -7.00 -19.44
C PHE A 223 8.30 -8.08 -20.12
N ASP A 224 7.47 -7.70 -21.09
CA ASP A 224 6.61 -8.64 -21.81
C ASP A 224 7.42 -9.68 -22.60
N GLY A 225 7.10 -10.97 -22.40
CA GLY A 225 7.83 -12.07 -23.02
C GLY A 225 9.15 -12.43 -22.35
N ALA A 226 9.54 -11.72 -21.28
CA ALA A 226 10.66 -12.10 -20.44
C ALA A 226 10.46 -13.48 -19.81
N ARG A 227 11.56 -14.19 -19.53
CA ARG A 227 11.51 -15.50 -18.84
C ARG A 227 10.96 -15.36 -17.42
N PHE A 228 11.30 -14.27 -16.74
CA PHE A 228 10.81 -13.93 -15.41
C PHE A 228 10.00 -12.65 -15.50
N SER A 229 8.76 -12.68 -15.06
CA SER A 229 7.86 -11.54 -15.13
C SER A 229 6.81 -11.64 -14.04
N HIS A 230 5.87 -10.70 -13.98
CA HIS A 230 4.79 -10.70 -13.01
C HIS A 230 3.94 -11.97 -13.17
N VAL A 231 3.56 -12.59 -12.05
CA VAL A 231 2.68 -13.78 -12.05
C VAL A 231 1.57 -13.58 -11.03
N GLY A 232 0.33 -13.50 -11.51
CA GLY A 232 -0.81 -13.11 -10.67
C GLY A 232 -0.57 -11.75 -10.01
N ALA A 233 -0.62 -11.70 -8.67
CA ALA A 233 -0.36 -10.49 -7.89
C ALA A 233 1.10 -10.29 -7.50
N LYS A 234 2.04 -11.14 -7.96
CA LYS A 234 3.46 -11.04 -7.57
C LYS A 234 4.24 -10.23 -8.59
N VAL A 235 5.03 -9.26 -8.12
CA VAL A 235 6.04 -8.56 -8.94
C VAL A 235 7.21 -9.49 -9.27
N THR A 236 8.06 -9.13 -10.23
CA THR A 236 9.12 -10.02 -10.72
C THR A 236 10.08 -10.43 -9.60
N PHE A 237 10.38 -9.54 -8.65
CA PHE A 237 11.22 -9.88 -7.49
C PHE A 237 10.62 -11.00 -6.65
N GLU A 238 9.32 -10.95 -6.34
CA GLU A 238 8.63 -11.99 -5.59
C GLU A 238 8.56 -13.30 -6.37
N VAL A 239 8.42 -13.22 -7.70
CA VAL A 239 8.48 -14.39 -8.58
C VAL A 239 9.85 -15.04 -8.54
N LEU A 240 10.94 -14.27 -8.54
CA LEU A 240 12.30 -14.79 -8.39
C LEU A 240 12.52 -15.42 -7.01
N LEU A 241 12.03 -14.79 -5.94
CA LEU A 241 12.08 -15.36 -4.59
C LEU A 241 11.41 -16.73 -4.55
N ALA A 242 10.19 -16.86 -5.07
CA ALA A 242 9.46 -18.13 -5.10
C ALA A 242 10.15 -19.17 -6.01
N SER A 243 10.61 -18.74 -7.19
CA SER A 243 11.25 -19.60 -8.19
C SER A 243 12.51 -20.27 -7.65
N PHE A 244 13.34 -19.55 -6.89
CA PHE A 244 14.61 -20.08 -6.34
C PHE A 244 14.54 -20.43 -4.84
N GLY A 245 13.39 -20.18 -4.21
CA GLY A 245 13.11 -20.18 -2.76
C GLY A 245 14.11 -19.52 -1.90
N LEU A 246 14.08 -18.23 -2.06
CA LEU A 246 14.79 -17.28 -1.25
C LEU A 246 13.81 -16.61 -0.26
N GLU A 247 12.71 -17.28 0.09
CA GLU A 247 11.58 -16.74 0.87
C GLU A 247 11.88 -16.67 2.38
N THR A 248 13.05 -16.14 2.75
CA THR A 248 13.36 -15.83 4.15
C THR A 248 12.54 -14.62 4.61
N LEU A 249 12.29 -14.49 5.93
CA LEU A 249 11.49 -13.37 6.47
C LEU A 249 12.02 -12.00 6.01
N ALA A 250 13.35 -11.81 6.03
CA ALA A 250 13.98 -10.57 5.61
C ALA A 250 13.79 -10.28 4.11
N LEU A 251 13.91 -11.30 3.25
CA LEU A 251 13.70 -11.14 1.81
C LEU A 251 12.21 -10.97 1.45
N LEU A 252 11.30 -11.60 2.19
CA LEU A 252 9.86 -11.37 2.03
C LEU A 252 9.47 -9.94 2.41
N ARG A 253 10.07 -9.38 3.47
CA ARG A 253 9.87 -7.97 3.85
C ARG A 253 10.42 -7.02 2.79
N LEU A 254 11.59 -7.33 2.22
CA LEU A 254 12.11 -6.59 1.07
C LEU A 254 11.18 -6.72 -0.14
N GLY A 255 10.60 -7.91 -0.37
CA GLY A 255 9.61 -8.14 -1.42
C GLY A 255 8.36 -7.28 -1.26
N ALA A 256 7.83 -7.16 -0.05
CA ALA A 256 6.69 -6.28 0.23
C ALA A 256 7.00 -4.80 -0.04
N LEU A 257 8.22 -4.36 0.30
CA LEU A 257 8.69 -3.01 -0.03
C LEU A 257 8.79 -2.79 -1.54
N VAL A 258 9.45 -3.70 -2.26
CA VAL A 258 9.60 -3.61 -3.72
C VAL A 258 8.24 -3.62 -4.41
N HIS A 259 7.35 -4.54 -4.01
CA HIS A 259 5.97 -4.63 -4.49
C HIS A 259 5.23 -3.29 -4.31
N PHE A 260 5.31 -2.69 -3.12
CA PHE A 260 4.66 -1.40 -2.87
C PHE A 260 5.22 -0.26 -3.74
N LEU A 261 6.54 -0.22 -3.94
CA LEU A 261 7.19 0.82 -4.75
C LEU A 261 6.89 0.70 -6.24
N ASP A 262 6.63 -0.51 -6.70
CA ASP A 262 6.35 -0.81 -8.10
C ASP A 262 4.84 -0.68 -8.39
N VAL A 263 4.02 -1.52 -7.76
CA VAL A 263 2.58 -1.64 -8.06
C VAL A 263 1.66 -1.08 -6.96
N GLY A 264 2.20 -0.68 -5.81
CA GLY A 264 1.42 -0.16 -4.67
C GLY A 264 0.89 -1.24 -3.72
N GLY A 265 -0.15 -0.95 -2.95
CA GLY A 265 -0.71 -1.86 -1.94
C GLY A 265 -0.52 -1.39 -0.50
N ILE A 266 -0.28 -2.33 0.43
CA ILE A 266 -0.04 -2.02 1.84
C ILE A 266 1.35 -1.40 1.97
N GLU A 267 1.43 -0.15 2.41
CA GLU A 267 2.68 0.62 2.53
C GLU A 267 3.54 0.12 3.70
N PRO A 268 4.78 -0.36 3.46
CA PRO A 268 5.71 -0.65 4.53
C PRO A 268 6.24 0.63 5.19
N PRO A 269 6.61 0.61 6.49
CA PRO A 269 7.09 1.79 7.20
C PRO A 269 8.28 2.50 6.53
N GLU A 270 9.15 1.74 5.86
CA GLU A 270 10.35 2.25 5.20
C GLU A 270 10.07 2.88 3.82
N ALA A 271 8.88 2.67 3.25
CA ALA A 271 8.58 2.92 1.83
C ALA A 271 8.85 4.36 1.41
N SER A 272 8.27 5.34 2.10
CA SER A 272 8.41 6.75 1.74
C SER A 272 9.87 7.25 1.75
N GLY A 273 10.70 6.69 2.63
CA GLY A 273 12.14 7.01 2.71
C GLY A 273 12.91 6.38 1.56
N VAL A 274 12.69 5.09 1.31
CA VAL A 274 13.37 4.34 0.25
C VAL A 274 12.96 4.84 -1.14
N GLU A 275 11.67 5.10 -1.37
CA GLU A 275 11.16 5.69 -2.62
C GLU A 275 11.91 6.98 -2.96
N ARG A 276 12.04 7.88 -1.97
CA ARG A 276 12.70 9.18 -2.15
C ARG A 276 14.18 9.04 -2.49
N VAL A 277 14.87 8.10 -1.84
CA VAL A 277 16.28 7.83 -2.10
C VAL A 277 16.47 7.25 -3.51
N LEU A 278 15.72 6.21 -3.86
CA LEU A 278 15.81 5.56 -5.18
C LEU A 278 15.41 6.52 -6.30
N ALA A 279 14.33 7.28 -6.16
CA ALA A 279 13.92 8.28 -7.14
C ALA A 279 15.00 9.35 -7.35
N GLY A 280 15.65 9.81 -6.28
CA GLY A 280 16.78 10.72 -6.36
C GLY A 280 17.98 10.14 -7.12
N MET A 281 18.30 8.86 -6.87
CA MET A 281 19.37 8.16 -7.58
C MET A 281 19.06 8.00 -9.07
N CYS A 282 17.86 7.53 -9.43
CA CYS A 282 17.42 7.40 -10.82
C CYS A 282 17.46 8.74 -11.57
N ALA A 283 17.14 9.86 -10.90
CA ALA A 283 17.20 11.19 -11.49
C ALA A 283 18.64 11.71 -11.66
N ALA A 284 19.54 11.39 -10.73
CA ALA A 284 20.91 11.92 -10.71
C ALA A 284 21.91 11.10 -11.52
N ILE A 285 21.67 9.79 -11.67
CA ILE A 285 22.60 8.85 -12.31
C ILE A 285 22.00 8.40 -13.65
N ALA A 286 22.67 8.75 -14.75
CA ALA A 286 22.26 8.39 -16.10
C ALA A 286 22.73 6.99 -16.52
N ASP A 287 23.86 6.55 -15.99
CA ASP A 287 24.48 5.25 -16.27
C ASP A 287 23.84 4.15 -15.42
N ASP A 288 23.22 3.16 -16.07
CA ASP A 288 22.42 2.14 -15.38
C ASP A 288 23.27 1.15 -14.56
N ASP A 289 24.53 0.89 -14.96
CA ASP A 289 25.45 0.07 -14.17
C ASP A 289 25.87 0.77 -12.88
N GLN A 290 26.19 2.07 -12.98
CA GLN A 290 26.47 2.90 -11.81
C GLN A 290 25.25 3.00 -10.89
N LEU A 291 24.05 3.21 -11.46
CA LEU A 291 22.80 3.26 -10.71
C LEU A 291 22.56 1.94 -9.97
N PHE A 292 22.75 0.81 -10.65
CA PHE A 292 22.63 -0.52 -10.06
C PHE A 292 23.59 -0.72 -8.87
N ILE A 293 24.87 -0.33 -9.00
CA ILE A 293 25.86 -0.47 -7.93
C ILE A 293 25.43 0.34 -6.68
N VAL A 294 25.00 1.58 -6.88
CA VAL A 294 24.61 2.45 -5.75
C VAL A 294 23.29 1.99 -5.11
N ALA A 295 22.30 1.59 -5.90
CA ALA A 295 21.04 1.05 -5.39
C ALA A 295 21.24 -0.29 -4.66
N SER A 296 22.18 -1.13 -5.11
CA SER A 296 22.52 -2.39 -4.46
C SER A 296 22.96 -2.21 -3.00
N ALA A 297 23.69 -1.13 -2.70
CA ALA A 297 24.09 -0.83 -1.33
C ALA A 297 22.89 -0.49 -0.42
N VAL A 298 21.83 0.11 -0.97
CA VAL A 298 20.57 0.36 -0.24
C VAL A 298 19.89 -0.96 0.10
N PHE A 299 19.77 -1.87 -0.86
CA PHE A 299 19.17 -3.20 -0.63
C PHE A 299 19.99 -4.05 0.35
N ASP A 300 21.32 -4.00 0.27
CA ASP A 300 22.20 -4.67 1.24
C ASP A 300 21.98 -4.12 2.67
N GLY A 301 21.85 -2.79 2.80
CA GLY A 301 21.56 -2.14 4.09
C GLY A 301 20.20 -2.52 4.65
N LEU A 302 19.16 -2.55 3.80
CA LEU A 302 17.81 -2.96 4.19
C LEU A 302 17.77 -4.44 4.60
N LEU A 303 18.38 -5.33 3.81
CA LEU A 303 18.47 -6.75 4.14
C LEU A 303 19.14 -6.95 5.51
N ALA A 304 20.30 -6.32 5.73
CA ALA A 304 21.01 -6.42 7.00
C ALA A 304 20.22 -5.85 8.20
N ALA A 305 19.35 -4.86 7.97
CA ALA A 305 18.45 -4.33 8.99
C ALA A 305 17.31 -5.32 9.29
N PHE A 306 16.66 -5.86 8.26
CA PHE A 306 15.56 -6.81 8.40
C PHE A 306 15.97 -8.16 8.98
N GLU A 307 17.23 -8.59 8.77
CA GLU A 307 17.78 -9.77 9.44
C GLU A 307 17.96 -9.57 10.96
N LYS A 308 18.18 -8.33 11.42
CA LYS A 308 18.38 -7.99 12.84
C LYS A 308 17.06 -7.75 13.59
N ASP A 309 16.03 -7.28 12.89
CA ASP A 309 14.70 -7.06 13.45
C ASP A 309 13.65 -7.83 12.64
N PRO A 310 13.45 -9.13 12.94
CA PRO A 310 12.53 -9.99 12.19
C PRO A 310 11.05 -9.72 12.51
N LYS A 311 10.72 -8.60 13.19
CA LYS A 311 9.33 -8.23 13.44
C LYS A 311 8.62 -7.95 12.10
N PRO A 312 7.42 -8.53 11.90
CA PRO A 312 6.61 -8.30 10.72
C PRO A 312 6.11 -6.85 10.63
#